data_AF-H0PVP4-F1
#
_entry.id   AF-H0PVP4-F1
#
_cell.length_a   1.000
_cell.length_b   1.000
_cell.length_c   1.000
_cell.angle_alpha   90.00
_cell.angle_beta   90.00
_cell.angle_gamma   90.00
#
_symmetry.space_group_name_H-M   'P 1'
#
loop_
_entity.id
_entity.type
_entity.pdbx_description
1 polymer ?
#
loop_
_entity_poly.entity_id
_entity_poly.type
_entity_poly.pdbx_seq_one_letter_code
_entity_poly.pdbx_strand_id
1 'polypeptide(L)'
;MIMKARAMKSPDPAPAAPATMAAAPAPAARFGFRTHPNEVDLRRIERLLEKRMRYRYVSPRVEACEDGYRVVSPCCSRTVDESGGEIDIARLEYDAAAGNWRLYSKDHARGEWMFYDSGRQIDAVLMALLADPYRVFWP
;
A
#
# COMPACT_ATOMS: atom_id res chain seq x y z
N MET A 1 -64.09 -21.21 4.85
CA MET A 1 -63.61 -21.64 3.53
C MET A 1 -62.51 -20.66 3.15
N ILE A 2 -61.22 -20.97 2.92
CA ILE A 2 -60.48 -22.19 2.58
C ILE A 2 -59.07 -22.08 3.22
N MET A 3 -58.45 -23.24 3.39
CA MET A 3 -57.20 -23.58 4.09
C MET A 3 -55.90 -23.23 3.34
N LYS A 4 -54.79 -23.24 4.13
CA LYS A 4 -53.40 -23.66 3.81
C LYS A 4 -52.60 -22.73 2.85
N ALA A 5 -51.28 -22.61 2.93
CA ALA A 5 -50.27 -23.59 3.31
C ALA A 5 -49.01 -22.95 3.94
N ARG A 6 -48.17 -23.85 4.44
CA ARG A 6 -47.04 -23.68 5.35
C ARG A 6 -45.73 -23.84 4.55
N ALA A 7 -44.65 -23.26 5.10
CA ALA A 7 -43.31 -23.85 5.28
C ALA A 7 -42.12 -23.37 4.41
N MET A 8 -40.99 -23.22 5.13
CA MET A 8 -39.57 -23.38 4.74
C MET A 8 -38.91 -22.21 3.99
N LYS A 9 -37.65 -21.80 4.23
CA LYS A 9 -36.60 -22.06 5.24
C LYS A 9 -35.46 -21.04 4.93
N SER A 10 -34.82 -20.51 5.97
CA SER A 10 -33.60 -19.65 6.06
C SER A 10 -32.49 -19.95 5.04
N PRO A 11 -31.50 -19.04 4.76
CA PRO A 11 -30.84 -18.19 5.76
C PRO A 11 -30.42 -16.76 5.36
N ASP A 12 -30.10 -15.99 6.40
CA ASP A 12 -29.43 -14.69 6.40
C ASP A 12 -28.18 -14.64 5.51
N PRO A 13 -27.94 -13.53 4.77
CA PRO A 13 -26.59 -13.06 4.55
C PRO A 13 -26.13 -12.21 5.74
N ALA A 14 -24.97 -12.61 6.25
CA ALA A 14 -24.17 -12.02 7.31
C ALA A 14 -24.11 -10.47 7.29
N PRO A 15 -23.90 -9.85 8.47
CA PRO A 15 -23.94 -8.40 8.64
C PRO A 15 -22.88 -7.71 7.78
N ALA A 16 -23.33 -6.65 7.10
CA ALA A 16 -22.48 -5.64 6.51
C ALA A 16 -21.37 -5.27 7.51
N ALA A 17 -20.13 -5.56 7.12
CA ALA A 17 -18.95 -5.06 7.79
C ALA A 17 -19.10 -3.54 7.96
N PRO A 18 -18.74 -2.99 9.13
CA PRO A 18 -18.86 -1.55 9.34
C PRO A 18 -17.95 -0.83 8.35
N ALA A 19 -18.53 0.18 7.71
CA ALA A 19 -17.80 1.20 7.00
C ALA A 19 -16.77 1.83 7.96
N THR A 20 -15.52 1.37 7.87
CA THR A 20 -14.39 2.08 8.46
C THR A 20 -14.21 3.35 7.65
N MET A 21 -14.69 4.42 8.28
CA MET A 21 -14.33 5.83 8.13
C MET A 21 -13.36 6.15 7.00
N ALA A 22 -13.90 6.90 6.05
CA ALA A 22 -13.16 7.88 5.27
C ALA A 22 -12.21 8.68 6.18
N ALA A 23 -10.94 8.68 5.83
CA ALA A 23 -9.98 9.66 6.31
C ALA A 23 -9.20 10.20 5.11
N ALA A 24 -9.84 11.10 4.37
CA ALA A 24 -9.12 12.16 3.67
C ALA A 24 -9.35 13.46 4.47
N PRO A 25 -8.50 14.46 4.31
CA PRO A 25 -7.07 14.52 4.65
C PRO A 25 -6.88 15.51 5.83
N ALA A 26 -5.83 15.36 6.64
CA ALA A 26 -5.51 16.34 7.68
C ALA A 26 -4.12 16.96 7.46
N PRO A 27 -4.06 18.22 6.98
CA PRO A 27 -2.84 19.02 6.99
C PRO A 27 -2.67 19.67 8.38
N ALA A 28 -1.55 19.40 9.05
CA ALA A 28 -1.07 20.21 10.17
C ALA A 28 0.44 20.07 10.29
N ALA A 29 1.14 20.95 9.57
CA ALA A 29 2.56 21.19 9.70
C ALA A 29 2.98 21.40 11.17
N ARG A 30 4.19 20.95 11.53
CA ARG A 30 5.31 21.85 11.89
C ARG A 30 6.57 21.07 12.28
N PHE A 31 7.60 21.38 11.50
CA PHE A 31 9.02 21.05 11.61
C PHE A 31 9.60 20.80 13.01
N GLY A 32 10.44 19.76 13.06
CA GLY A 32 11.54 19.58 14.01
C GLY A 32 11.49 18.19 14.65
N PHE A 33 12.31 17.19 14.31
CA PHE A 33 13.61 17.16 13.64
C PHE A 33 13.79 15.78 13.00
N ARG A 34 14.28 15.75 11.73
CA ARG A 34 15.04 14.69 11.00
C ARG A 34 14.46 14.37 9.62
N THR A 35 15.01 14.99 8.56
CA THR A 35 16.01 14.38 7.66
C THR A 35 15.49 13.21 6.82
N HIS A 36 14.23 13.20 6.41
CA HIS A 36 13.79 12.35 5.30
C HIS A 36 12.99 13.23 4.33
N PRO A 37 13.26 13.14 3.01
CA PRO A 37 14.12 12.17 2.35
C PRO A 37 15.64 12.38 2.60
N ASN A 38 16.33 11.31 2.99
CA ASN A 38 17.79 11.21 3.06
C ASN A 38 18.31 10.30 1.94
N GLU A 39 19.49 10.60 1.41
CA GLU A 39 20.17 9.76 0.42
C GLU A 39 20.55 8.38 0.99
N VAL A 40 20.83 8.30 2.29
CA VAL A 40 21.15 7.02 2.96
C VAL A 40 19.97 6.06 2.89
N ASP A 41 18.77 6.53 3.20
CA ASP A 41 17.56 5.70 3.19
C ASP A 41 17.08 5.43 1.78
N LEU A 42 17.24 6.37 0.86
CA LEU A 42 16.99 6.15 -0.57
C LEU A 42 17.84 4.98 -1.08
N ARG A 43 19.16 5.04 -0.89
CA ARG A 43 20.09 3.97 -1.29
C ARG A 43 19.83 2.66 -0.54
N ARG A 44 19.31 2.73 0.69
CA ARG A 44 18.93 1.54 1.46
C ARG A 44 17.71 0.86 0.83
N ILE A 45 16.65 1.61 0.50
CA ILE A 45 15.45 1.10 -0.15
C ILE A 45 15.83 0.48 -1.51
N GLU A 46 16.62 1.18 -2.33
CA GLU A 46 17.08 0.68 -3.63
C GLU A 46 17.83 -0.67 -3.51
N ARG A 47 18.83 -0.75 -2.62
CA ARG A 47 19.60 -1.98 -2.39
C ARG A 47 18.74 -3.15 -1.91
N LEU A 48 17.71 -2.86 -1.11
CA LEU A 48 16.81 -3.88 -0.60
C LEU A 48 15.83 -4.34 -1.69
N LEU A 49 15.32 -3.41 -2.50
CA LEU A 49 14.54 -3.73 -3.69
C LEU A 49 15.33 -4.61 -4.65
N GLU A 50 16.61 -4.37 -4.89
CA GLU A 50 17.47 -5.23 -5.73
C GLU A 50 17.60 -6.67 -5.18
N LYS A 51 17.54 -6.84 -3.86
CA LYS A 51 17.64 -8.16 -3.20
C LYS A 51 16.32 -8.94 -3.20
N ARG A 52 15.25 -8.41 -3.81
CA ARG A 52 13.95 -9.10 -3.88
C ARG A 52 14.08 -10.45 -4.57
N MET A 53 13.41 -11.45 -4.01
CA MET A 53 13.34 -12.79 -4.62
C MET A 53 12.18 -12.91 -5.63
N ARG A 54 11.15 -12.06 -5.51
CA ARG A 54 9.98 -12.00 -6.40
C ARG A 54 10.11 -10.85 -7.40
N TYR A 55 9.47 -10.96 -8.57
CA TYR A 55 9.47 -9.91 -9.60
C TYR A 55 10.88 -9.54 -10.11
N ARG A 56 11.70 -10.56 -10.38
CA ARG A 56 13.12 -10.43 -10.77
C ARG A 56 13.34 -9.67 -12.09
N TYR A 57 12.34 -9.65 -12.96
CA TYR A 57 12.41 -9.04 -14.30
C TYR A 57 11.92 -7.59 -14.33
N VAL A 58 11.35 -7.10 -13.25
CA VAL A 58 10.75 -5.76 -13.17
C VAL A 58 11.68 -4.90 -12.34
N SER A 59 12.19 -3.78 -12.83
CA SER A 59 13.10 -2.91 -12.07
C SER A 59 12.34 -1.73 -11.44
N PRO A 60 11.86 -1.84 -10.18
CA PRO A 60 11.26 -0.73 -9.48
C PRO A 60 12.28 0.38 -9.23
N ARG A 61 11.81 1.63 -9.25
CA ARG A 61 12.55 2.84 -8.92
C ARG A 61 11.96 3.47 -7.67
N VAL A 62 12.81 4.16 -6.91
CA VAL A 62 12.42 4.86 -5.70
C VAL A 62 12.55 6.35 -5.98
N GLU A 63 11.47 7.09 -5.79
CA GLU A 63 11.43 8.54 -5.90
C GLU A 63 11.31 9.14 -4.51
N ALA A 64 12.19 10.08 -4.19
CA ALA A 64 12.04 10.89 -2.99
C ALA A 64 10.85 11.85 -3.15
N CYS A 65 9.98 11.91 -2.15
CA CYS A 65 8.84 12.83 -2.09
C CYS A 65 8.95 13.69 -0.81
N GLU A 66 8.16 14.76 -0.73
CA GLU A 66 8.20 15.72 0.38
C GLU A 66 8.04 15.06 1.76
N ASP A 67 7.23 14.00 1.86
CA ASP A 67 6.92 13.30 3.12
C ASP A 67 7.58 11.90 3.26
N GLY A 68 8.44 11.51 2.32
CA GLY A 68 9.07 10.18 2.33
C GLY A 68 9.52 9.69 0.97
N TYR A 69 9.11 8.47 0.60
CA TYR A 69 9.53 7.79 -0.62
C TYR A 69 8.38 7.12 -1.33
N ARG A 70 8.38 7.19 -2.66
CA ARG A 70 7.45 6.47 -3.51
C ARG A 70 8.22 5.42 -4.28
N VAL A 71 7.68 4.21 -4.35
CA VAL A 71 8.23 3.14 -5.16
C VAL A 71 7.34 3.01 -6.38
N VAL A 72 7.92 3.24 -7.55
CA VAL A 72 7.30 3.06 -8.86
C VAL A 72 7.89 1.83 -9.51
N SER A 73 7.09 1.10 -10.29
CA SER A 73 7.56 -0.10 -10.95
C SER A 73 6.93 -0.20 -12.34
N PRO A 74 7.70 -0.64 -13.36
CA PRO A 74 7.11 -0.88 -14.67
C PRO A 74 6.04 -1.97 -14.56
N CYS A 75 4.84 -1.67 -15.04
CA CYS A 75 3.76 -2.63 -15.07
C CYS A 75 3.98 -3.61 -16.23
N CYS A 76 4.14 -4.90 -15.92
CA CYS A 76 4.17 -5.94 -16.96
C CYS A 76 2.78 -6.47 -17.29
N SER A 77 1.75 -6.05 -16.56
CA SER A 77 0.37 -6.50 -16.74
C SER A 77 -0.39 -5.55 -17.65
N ARG A 78 -0.74 -6.03 -18.85
CA ARG A 78 -1.60 -5.29 -19.80
C ARG A 78 -2.99 -4.96 -19.25
N THR A 79 -3.41 -5.63 -18.18
CA THR A 79 -4.71 -5.42 -17.53
C THR A 79 -4.73 -4.15 -16.67
N VAL A 80 -3.57 -3.75 -16.14
CA VAL A 80 -3.46 -2.60 -15.21
C VAL A 80 -3.00 -1.35 -15.97
N ASP A 81 -2.09 -1.52 -16.93
CA ASP A 81 -1.78 -0.47 -17.90
C ASP A 81 -1.57 -1.08 -19.29
N GLU A 82 -2.44 -0.73 -20.23
CA GLU A 82 -2.36 -1.17 -21.63
C GLU A 82 -1.07 -0.71 -22.31
N SER A 83 -0.44 0.37 -21.81
CA SER A 83 0.82 0.89 -22.31
C SER A 83 2.05 0.22 -21.68
N GLY A 84 1.87 -0.57 -20.61
CA GLY A 84 2.99 -1.17 -19.84
C GLY A 84 3.92 -0.13 -19.18
N GLY A 85 3.35 1.02 -18.79
CA GLY A 85 4.04 2.13 -18.17
C GLY A 85 4.39 1.89 -16.71
N GLU A 86 5.03 2.88 -16.10
CA GLU A 86 5.39 2.84 -14.69
C GLU A 86 4.15 3.10 -13.82
N ILE A 87 3.90 2.20 -12.88
CA ILE A 87 2.81 2.30 -11.92
C ILE A 87 3.36 2.48 -10.51
N ASP A 88 2.60 3.19 -9.69
CA ASP A 88 2.94 3.34 -8.28
C ASP A 88 2.56 2.11 -7.52
N ILE A 89 3.54 1.44 -6.92
CA ILE A 89 3.23 0.20 -6.20
C ILE A 89 3.13 0.46 -4.70
N ALA A 90 4.03 1.29 -4.16
CA ALA A 90 4.13 1.51 -2.73
C ALA A 90 4.53 2.95 -2.41
N ARG A 91 4.09 3.43 -1.23
CA ARG A 91 4.52 4.70 -0.66
C ARG A 91 4.97 4.46 0.78
N LEU A 92 6.16 4.94 1.10
CA LEU A 92 6.72 4.96 2.44
C LEU A 92 6.68 6.39 2.96
N GLU A 93 6.10 6.58 4.13
CA GLU A 93 6.00 7.87 4.80
C GLU A 93 6.58 7.76 6.20
N TYR A 94 7.37 8.76 6.61
CA TYR A 94 7.88 8.81 7.97
C TYR A 94 7.01 9.72 8.83
N ASP A 95 6.25 9.14 9.76
CA ASP A 95 5.52 9.90 10.74
C ASP A 95 6.46 10.28 11.89
N ALA A 96 6.93 11.53 11.87
CA ALA A 96 7.81 12.07 12.90
C ALA A 96 7.11 12.21 14.28
N ALA A 97 5.78 12.36 14.32
CA ALA A 97 5.03 12.47 15.57
C ALA A 97 4.90 11.11 16.27
N ALA A 98 4.66 10.05 15.49
CA ALA A 98 4.61 8.68 16.00
C ALA A 98 5.99 8.01 16.09
N GLY A 99 7.01 8.57 15.40
CA GLY A 99 8.34 7.99 15.28
C GLY A 99 8.35 6.66 14.53
N ASN A 100 7.47 6.48 13.55
CA ASN A 100 7.34 5.24 12.79
C ASN A 100 7.24 5.48 11.28
N TRP A 101 7.58 4.44 10.52
CA TRP A 101 7.40 4.37 9.08
C TRP A 101 6.03 3.77 8.78
N ARG A 102 5.30 4.37 7.87
CA ARG A 102 4.05 3.86 7.31
C ARG A 102 4.27 3.41 5.88
N LEU A 103 3.70 2.27 5.55
CA LEU A 103 3.68 1.71 4.21
C LEU A 103 2.26 1.73 3.69
N TYR A 104 2.10 2.27 2.50
CA TYR A 104 0.85 2.30 1.77
C TYR A 104 1.03 1.53 0.46
N SER A 105 0.03 0.77 0.06
CA SER A 105 -0.10 0.21 -1.28
C SER A 105 -1.00 1.12 -2.13
N LYS A 106 -0.81 1.08 -3.45
CA LYS A 106 -1.72 1.78 -4.37
C LYS A 106 -2.87 0.87 -4.74
N ASP A 107 -4.11 1.32 -4.52
CA ASP A 107 -5.27 0.73 -5.16
C ASP A 107 -5.36 1.28 -6.59
N HIS A 108 -4.96 0.49 -7.58
CA HIS A 108 -4.98 0.89 -8.99
C HIS A 108 -6.40 0.98 -9.58
N ALA A 109 -7.38 0.30 -8.98
CA ALA A 109 -8.77 0.40 -9.43
C ALA A 109 -9.39 1.74 -9.02
N ARG A 110 -9.01 2.27 -7.86
CA ARG A 110 -9.55 3.52 -7.30
C ARG A 110 -8.60 4.72 -7.41
N GLY A 111 -7.33 4.49 -7.70
CA GLY A 111 -6.28 5.52 -7.70
C GLY A 111 -5.92 6.02 -6.29
N GLU A 112 -6.30 5.30 -5.24
CA GLU A 112 -6.15 5.73 -3.84
C GLU A 112 -4.97 5.03 -3.16
N TRP A 113 -4.38 5.67 -2.15
CA TRP A 113 -3.34 5.07 -1.32
C TRP A 113 -3.98 4.39 -0.12
N MET A 114 -3.73 3.09 0.04
CA MET A 114 -4.29 2.26 1.10
C MET A 114 -3.21 1.95 2.13
N PHE A 115 -3.48 2.25 3.40
CA PHE A 115 -2.56 1.89 4.48
C PHE A 115 -2.40 0.37 4.53
N TYR A 116 -1.16 -0.10 4.50
CA TYR A 116 -0.82 -1.51 4.52
C TYR A 116 -0.22 -1.93 5.85
N ASP A 117 0.86 -1.25 6.28
CA ASP A 117 1.56 -1.60 7.52
C ASP A 117 2.34 -0.41 8.10
N SER A 118 2.80 -0.52 9.34
CA SER A 118 3.72 0.45 9.94
C SER A 118 4.75 -0.21 10.84
N GLY A 119 5.95 0.38 10.93
CA GLY A 119 7.03 -0.16 11.74
C GLY A 119 7.97 0.94 12.24
N ARG A 120 8.65 0.71 13.37
CA ARG A 120 9.63 1.67 13.89
C ARG A 120 10.83 1.88 12.95
N GLN A 121 11.16 0.87 12.14
CA GLN A 121 12.29 0.91 11.22
C GLN A 121 11.80 0.72 9.79
N ILE A 122 12.45 1.42 8.85
CA ILE A 122 12.13 1.31 7.43
C ILE A 122 12.33 -0.12 6.92
N ASP A 123 13.32 -0.84 7.45
CA ASP A 123 13.60 -2.22 7.09
C ASP A 123 12.42 -3.15 7.41
N ALA A 124 11.66 -2.90 8.50
CA ALA A 124 10.51 -3.72 8.86
C ALA A 124 9.38 -3.61 7.83
N VAL A 125 9.04 -2.38 7.42
CA VAL A 125 8.01 -2.16 6.40
C VAL A 125 8.50 -2.57 5.00
N LEU A 126 9.78 -2.37 4.69
CA LEU A 126 10.36 -2.83 3.43
C LEU A 126 10.34 -4.36 3.32
N MET A 127 10.60 -5.09 4.40
CA MET A 127 10.50 -6.55 4.38
C MET A 127 9.09 -7.02 4.02
N ALA A 128 8.04 -6.33 4.48
CA ALA A 128 6.67 -6.62 4.10
C ALA A 128 6.43 -6.37 2.60
N LEU A 129 6.94 -5.26 2.06
CA LEU A 129 6.91 -4.94 0.63
C LEU A 129 7.67 -5.98 -0.23
N LEU A 130 8.85 -6.41 0.22
CA LEU A 130 9.69 -7.36 -0.52
C LEU A 130 9.14 -8.78 -0.51
N ALA A 131 8.56 -9.20 0.62
CA ALA A 131 7.97 -10.51 0.75
C ALA A 131 6.69 -10.62 -0.08
N ASP A 132 5.89 -9.54 -0.12
CA ASP A 132 4.58 -9.42 -0.77
C ASP A 132 3.83 -10.76 -0.86
N PRO A 133 3.48 -11.37 0.29
CA PRO A 133 2.90 -12.71 0.30
C PRO A 133 1.54 -12.76 -0.41
N TYR A 134 0.80 -11.65 -0.34
CA TYR A 134 -0.56 -11.51 -0.87
C TYR A 134 -0.63 -10.86 -2.26
N ARG A 135 0.50 -10.48 -2.87
CA ARG A 135 0.57 -9.79 -4.18
C ARG A 135 -0.24 -8.50 -4.21
N VAL A 136 -0.11 -7.69 -3.15
CA VAL A 136 -0.84 -6.42 -3.01
C VAL A 136 -0.16 -5.30 -3.79
N PHE A 137 1.17 -5.35 -3.94
CA PHE A 137 1.95 -4.25 -4.51
C PHE A 137 2.18 -4.40 -6.01
N TRP A 138 2.32 -5.64 -6.51
CA TRP A 138 2.45 -5.92 -7.94
C TRP A 138 1.24 -6.71 -8.46
N PRO A 139 0.21 -6.02 -9.00
CA PRO A 139 -0.96 -6.63 -9.63
C PRO A 139 -0.67 -7.27 -11.01
#